data_AF-A0A6G0HM21-F1
#
_entry.id   AF-A0A6G0HM21-F1
#
_cell.length_a   1.000
_cell.length_b   1.000
_cell.length_c   1.000
_cell.angle_alpha   90.00
_cell.angle_beta   90.00
_cell.angle_gamma   90.00
#
_symmetry.space_group_name_H-M   'P 1'
#
loop_
_entity.id
_entity.type
_entity.pdbx_description
1 polymer ?
#
loop_
_entity_poly.entity_id
_entity_poly.type
_entity_poly.pdbx_seq_one_letter_code
_entity_poly.pdbx_strand_id
1 'polypeptide(L)'
;MWLPNEAWRPGCRLWEPAPWSDPGTVVKQEDAYTSCTTAKEITCQEIAVPLCKGIGYNYYYMPNQFNHDTQDEAGLEVHQFWPLVEIQCSPDLKFSLCSMYTPICLEDYKKPLPPCRSVCNPDTLCMDYNRTDSTTVSPVLSKPTNHPGKGYNPSKTKPSRPGAPGKYKPPAAPCEPGCKCLEPMVPVNTDRHPLYNRVKTGQITNCAMPCHNPYFTHDERAFTAFWIGLWSVLCFVSTFATVATFLIDMERFKYPERPIIFLSACYMFVSIGYIVRLIAGHEKVACNREFDMEHIHYETTGPALCTVVFLLIYFFGMASSIWWVILSLTWFLAAGMKWGNEAIASYSQYFHLAAWLIPSMKSIAVLALSSVDGDSVAGICYVGNQNLDNLRGFVLAPLVIIYS
;
A
#
# COMPACT_ATOMS: atom_id res chain seq x y z
N MET A 1 41.44 6.82 -6.44
CA MET A 1 40.94 7.49 -5.22
C MET A 1 39.55 6.93 -4.99
N TRP A 2 39.33 6.33 -3.83
CA TRP A 2 38.09 5.64 -3.49
C TRP A 2 36.96 6.65 -3.35
N LEU A 3 35.81 6.40 -3.98
CA LEU A 3 34.54 6.92 -3.47
C LEU A 3 33.71 5.69 -3.03
N PRO A 4 33.38 5.56 -1.73
CA PRO A 4 32.58 4.46 -1.22
C PRO A 4 31.18 4.48 -1.83
N ASN A 5 30.60 3.30 -2.05
CA ASN A 5 29.22 3.03 -2.51
C ASN A 5 28.10 3.66 -1.65
N GLU A 6 28.41 4.55 -0.71
CA GLU A 6 27.51 5.10 0.31
C GLU A 6 27.17 6.58 0.09
N ALA A 7 28.00 7.35 -0.63
CA ALA A 7 27.82 8.80 -0.75
C ALA A 7 26.56 9.23 -1.53
N TRP A 8 26.09 8.42 -2.48
CA TRP A 8 25.02 8.76 -3.43
C TRP A 8 23.64 8.24 -3.07
N ARG A 9 23.61 7.14 -2.32
CA ARG A 9 22.36 6.51 -1.90
C ARG A 9 21.41 7.46 -1.16
N PRO A 10 21.86 8.42 -0.34
CA PRO A 10 20.96 9.38 0.30
C PRO A 10 20.18 10.21 -0.72
N GLY A 11 20.82 10.60 -1.83
CA GLY A 11 20.21 11.47 -2.82
C GLY A 11 19.14 10.83 -3.71
N CYS A 12 19.13 9.50 -3.74
CA CYS A 12 18.14 8.68 -4.41
C CYS A 12 17.17 7.98 -3.42
N ARG A 13 17.38 8.11 -2.09
CA ARG A 13 16.57 7.51 -1.02
C ARG A 13 15.91 8.56 -0.14
N LEU A 14 15.13 9.45 -0.74
CA LEU A 14 14.08 10.13 0.01
C LEU A 14 12.84 9.23 0.05
N TRP A 15 12.89 8.27 0.99
CA TRP A 15 11.84 7.75 1.88
C TRP A 15 12.28 6.40 2.52
N GLU A 16 13.46 6.34 3.14
CA GLU A 16 13.78 5.33 4.17
C GLU A 16 13.89 6.05 5.52
N PRO A 17 13.09 5.70 6.55
CA PRO A 17 13.29 6.24 7.89
C PRO A 17 14.64 5.75 8.44
N ALA A 18 15.41 6.66 9.04
CA ALA A 18 16.71 6.35 9.61
C ALA A 18 16.61 5.23 10.66
N PRO A 19 17.59 4.31 10.74
CA PRO A 19 17.64 3.31 11.81
C PRO A 19 17.82 4.00 13.17
N TRP A 20 16.95 3.65 14.11
CA TRP A 20 16.95 4.14 15.48
C TRP A 20 18.24 3.76 16.21
N SER A 21 18.95 4.76 16.72
CA SER A 21 19.83 4.61 17.88
C SER A 21 18.99 4.66 19.16
N ASP A 22 19.27 3.73 20.06
CA ASP A 22 18.53 3.42 21.29
C ASP A 22 18.40 4.59 22.31
N PRO A 23 17.43 4.50 23.25
CA PRO A 23 16.80 5.62 23.93
C PRO A 23 17.50 5.99 25.23
N GLY A 24 17.73 7.28 25.47
CA GLY A 24 18.38 7.66 26.72
C GLY A 24 18.60 9.14 26.99
N THR A 25 17.72 10.05 26.56
CA THR A 25 17.62 11.38 27.20
C THR A 25 16.27 12.02 26.89
N VAL A 26 15.46 12.14 27.94
CA VAL A 26 14.24 12.93 27.98
C VAL A 26 14.63 14.40 27.87
N VAL A 27 14.29 15.06 26.77
CA VAL A 27 14.19 16.53 26.73
C VAL A 27 12.72 16.87 26.62
N LYS A 28 12.24 17.60 27.62
CA LYS A 28 10.86 18.04 27.76
C LYS A 28 10.48 18.97 26.61
N GLN A 29 9.29 18.73 26.08
CA GLN A 29 8.58 19.57 25.13
C GLN A 29 8.15 20.87 25.82
N GLU A 30 9.04 21.86 25.94
CA GLU A 30 8.60 23.23 26.30
C GLU A 30 9.47 24.38 25.77
N ASP A 31 10.54 24.12 25.01
CA ASP A 31 11.27 25.16 24.27
C ASP A 31 11.13 24.96 22.75
N ALA A 32 9.88 24.99 22.29
CA ALA A 32 9.53 25.09 20.88
C ALA A 32 9.51 26.56 20.42
N TYR A 33 10.60 27.29 20.64
CA TYR A 33 10.91 28.54 19.93
C TYR A 33 12.39 28.88 20.22
N THR A 34 13.13 29.26 19.18
CA THR A 34 14.53 29.74 19.24
C THR A 34 15.65 28.68 19.19
N SER A 35 15.76 28.01 18.04
CA SER A 35 17.05 27.90 17.35
C SER A 35 16.83 28.12 15.85
N CYS A 36 17.05 29.37 15.42
CA CYS A 36 17.13 29.72 14.02
C CYS A 36 18.41 29.11 13.42
N THR A 37 18.31 27.97 12.76
CA THR A 37 18.94 27.86 11.44
C THR A 37 17.89 28.37 10.46
N THR A 38 18.06 29.59 9.99
CA THR A 38 17.31 30.15 8.87
C THR A 38 17.30 29.13 7.74
N ALA A 39 16.16 28.48 7.48
CA ALA A 39 15.95 27.76 6.24
C ALA A 39 16.02 28.81 5.12
N LYS A 40 17.16 28.88 4.44
CA LYS A 40 17.43 29.87 3.41
C LYS A 40 16.38 29.69 2.31
N GLU A 41 15.71 30.77 1.94
CA GLU A 41 14.69 30.74 0.90
C GLU A 41 15.30 30.26 -0.42
N ILE A 42 14.69 29.24 -1.04
CA ILE A 42 15.19 28.63 -2.28
C ILE A 42 15.19 29.69 -3.39
N THR A 43 16.39 30.12 -3.76
CA THR A 43 16.62 31.09 -4.83
C THR A 43 17.14 30.35 -6.06
N CYS A 44 16.41 30.42 -7.16
CA CYS A 44 16.83 29.80 -8.42
C CYS A 44 17.99 30.58 -9.05
N GLN A 45 19.00 29.86 -9.53
CA GLN A 45 20.17 30.39 -10.24
C GLN A 45 20.40 29.57 -11.51
N GLU A 46 21.09 30.15 -12.51
CA GLU A 46 21.37 29.47 -13.79
C GLU A 46 22.56 28.50 -13.66
N ILE A 47 22.43 27.30 -14.25
CA ILE A 47 23.45 26.26 -14.17
C ILE A 47 24.76 26.72 -14.83
N ALA A 48 25.79 26.89 -14.01
CA ALA A 48 27.17 27.19 -14.41
C ALA A 48 28.03 25.93 -14.57
N VAL A 49 27.70 24.84 -13.85
CA VAL A 49 28.46 23.58 -13.87
C VAL A 49 28.51 22.99 -15.30
N PRO A 50 29.70 22.91 -15.95
CA PRO A 50 29.81 22.52 -17.35
C PRO A 50 29.22 21.15 -17.67
N LEU A 51 29.39 20.16 -16.78
CA LEU A 51 28.86 18.80 -16.95
C LEU A 51 27.32 18.80 -16.99
N CYS A 52 26.67 19.73 -16.30
CA CYS A 52 25.22 19.77 -16.13
C CYS A 52 24.51 20.74 -17.06
N LYS A 53 25.21 21.29 -18.07
CA LYS A 53 24.57 22.11 -19.10
C LYS A 53 23.84 21.26 -20.14
N GLY A 54 22.69 21.76 -20.60
CA GLY A 54 21.93 21.19 -21.72
C GLY A 54 21.27 19.84 -21.43
N ILE A 55 20.81 19.63 -20.19
CA ILE A 55 20.22 18.35 -19.72
C ILE A 55 18.69 18.37 -19.55
N GLY A 56 18.03 19.44 -19.97
CA GLY A 56 16.56 19.56 -19.95
C GLY A 56 16.00 20.56 -18.93
N TYR A 57 16.83 21.14 -18.07
CA TYR A 57 16.50 22.28 -17.21
C TYR A 57 17.70 23.24 -17.13
N ASN A 58 17.41 24.51 -16.81
CA ASN A 58 18.42 25.59 -16.80
C ASN A 58 18.59 26.24 -15.42
N TYR A 59 17.67 25.98 -14.49
CA TYR A 59 17.64 26.60 -13.16
C TYR A 59 17.77 25.57 -12.05
N TYR A 60 18.57 25.90 -11.05
CA TYR A 60 18.83 25.05 -9.88
C TYR A 60 18.96 25.90 -8.60
N TYR A 61 19.01 25.28 -7.43
CA TYR A 61 19.16 25.96 -6.15
C TYR A 61 20.31 25.41 -5.30
N MET A 62 20.75 26.20 -4.31
CA MET A 62 21.75 25.83 -3.29
C MET A 62 21.27 26.23 -1.88
N PRO A 63 21.71 25.52 -0.83
CA PRO A 63 22.61 24.37 -0.85
C PRO A 63 21.94 23.11 -1.41
N ASN A 64 22.73 22.21 -2.01
CA ASN A 64 22.23 20.90 -2.41
C ASN A 64 22.20 19.92 -1.22
N GLN A 65 21.68 18.71 -1.44
CA GLN A 65 21.53 17.69 -0.40
C GLN A 65 22.86 17.14 0.16
N PHE A 66 23.98 17.43 -0.50
CA PHE A 66 25.32 17.08 -0.03
C PHE A 66 25.95 18.26 0.73
N ASN A 67 25.17 19.28 1.08
CA ASN A 67 25.59 20.50 1.75
C ASN A 67 26.64 21.33 0.99
N HIS A 68 26.69 21.20 -0.34
CA HIS A 68 27.46 22.16 -1.13
C HIS A 68 26.71 23.49 -1.18
N ASP A 69 27.37 24.57 -0.74
CA ASP A 69 26.77 25.89 -0.69
C ASP A 69 26.86 26.63 -2.05
N THR A 70 27.73 26.15 -2.94
CA THR A 70 28.01 26.78 -4.24
C THR A 70 28.07 25.77 -5.40
N GLN A 71 27.86 26.26 -6.62
CA GLN A 71 28.02 25.43 -7.82
C GLN A 71 29.45 24.98 -8.06
N ASP A 72 30.45 25.79 -7.67
CA ASP A 72 31.86 25.45 -7.91
C ASP A 72 32.26 24.24 -7.05
N GLU A 73 31.75 24.18 -5.83
CA GLU A 73 31.95 23.07 -4.90
C GLU A 73 31.28 21.79 -5.40
N ALA A 74 29.97 21.85 -5.72
CA ALA A 74 29.24 20.73 -6.32
C ALA A 74 29.83 20.29 -7.67
N GLY A 75 30.31 21.27 -8.45
CA GLY A 75 30.95 21.09 -9.75
C GLY A 75 32.24 20.30 -9.66
N LEU A 76 33.06 20.55 -8.64
CA LEU A 76 34.32 19.84 -8.42
C LEU A 76 34.10 18.35 -8.12
N GLU A 77 33.07 18.02 -7.35
CA GLU A 77 32.75 16.62 -7.05
C GLU A 77 32.09 15.89 -8.22
N VAL A 78 31.09 16.49 -8.86
CA VAL A 78 30.39 15.85 -9.98
C VAL A 78 31.31 15.64 -11.19
N HIS A 79 32.36 16.47 -11.34
CA HIS A 79 33.34 16.33 -12.41
C HIS A 79 34.13 15.01 -12.32
N GLN A 80 34.16 14.33 -11.18
CA GLN A 80 34.78 13.01 -11.06
C GLN A 80 34.08 11.94 -11.92
N PHE A 81 32.82 12.18 -12.29
CA PHE A 81 32.01 11.30 -13.13
C PHE A 81 32.10 11.62 -14.63
N TRP A 82 32.85 12.67 -15.01
CA TRP A 82 32.99 13.10 -16.40
C TRP A 82 33.36 11.96 -17.36
N PRO A 83 34.34 11.07 -17.04
CA PRO A 83 34.69 9.97 -17.92
C PRO A 83 33.52 8.99 -18.16
N LEU A 84 32.69 8.72 -17.15
CA LEU A 84 31.54 7.81 -17.26
C LEU A 84 30.42 8.41 -18.13
N VAL A 85 30.27 9.73 -18.07
CA VAL A 85 29.33 10.47 -18.92
C VAL A 85 29.82 10.53 -20.38
N GLU A 86 31.11 10.75 -20.61
CA GLU A 86 31.68 10.77 -21.97
C GLU A 86 31.59 9.44 -22.70
N ILE A 87 31.83 8.32 -21.99
CA ILE A 87 31.66 6.98 -22.57
C ILE A 87 30.19 6.58 -22.74
N GLN A 88 29.26 7.44 -22.33
CA GLN A 88 27.81 7.22 -22.40
C GLN A 88 27.42 5.88 -21.79
N CYS A 89 27.91 5.58 -20.58
CA CYS A 89 27.67 4.28 -19.96
C CYS A 89 26.18 3.99 -19.78
N SER A 90 25.39 5.04 -19.53
CA SER A 90 23.94 4.97 -19.42
C SER A 90 23.31 6.26 -19.95
N PRO A 91 22.15 6.19 -20.64
CA PRO A 91 21.44 7.37 -21.10
C PRO A 91 20.98 8.29 -19.96
N ASP A 92 20.76 7.73 -18.77
CA ASP A 92 20.19 8.46 -17.62
C ASP A 92 21.26 9.01 -16.66
N LEU A 93 22.52 8.60 -16.81
CA LEU A 93 23.60 8.93 -15.87
C LEU A 93 23.84 10.42 -15.69
N LYS A 94 23.94 11.15 -16.81
CA LYS A 94 24.17 12.60 -16.80
C LYS A 94 23.03 13.33 -16.10
N PHE A 95 21.79 12.95 -16.40
CA PHE A 95 20.60 13.58 -15.82
C PHE A 95 20.47 13.24 -14.33
N SER A 96 20.76 12.00 -13.93
CA SER A 96 20.72 11.54 -12.54
C SER A 96 21.72 12.28 -11.64
N LEU A 97 22.99 12.34 -12.07
CA LEU A 97 24.04 13.06 -11.35
C LEU A 97 23.72 14.53 -11.15
N CYS A 98 23.29 15.21 -12.21
CA CYS A 98 22.98 16.63 -12.16
C CYS A 98 21.71 16.91 -11.35
N SER A 99 20.71 16.04 -11.37
CA SER A 99 19.51 16.21 -10.53
C SER A 99 19.82 16.13 -9.02
N MET A 100 20.94 15.50 -8.64
CA MET A 100 21.40 15.43 -7.25
C MET A 100 22.34 16.58 -6.86
N TYR A 101 23.27 16.96 -7.74
CA TYR A 101 24.27 18.01 -7.47
C TYR A 101 23.83 19.42 -7.80
N THR A 102 23.01 19.57 -8.84
CA THR A 102 22.44 20.82 -9.32
C THR A 102 20.91 20.67 -9.35
N PRO A 103 20.25 20.56 -8.19
CA PRO A 103 18.85 20.14 -8.11
C PRO A 103 17.91 21.13 -8.80
N ILE A 104 16.88 20.61 -9.48
CA ILE A 104 15.95 21.40 -10.30
C ILE A 104 15.27 22.48 -9.45
N CYS A 105 15.26 23.72 -9.94
CA CYS A 105 14.54 24.83 -9.34
C CYS A 105 13.45 25.34 -10.27
N LEU A 106 12.22 25.46 -9.76
CA LEU A 106 11.09 26.06 -10.47
C LEU A 106 10.65 27.30 -9.67
N GLU A 107 10.44 28.43 -10.35
CA GLU A 107 10.12 29.70 -9.68
C GLU A 107 8.86 29.60 -8.80
N ASP A 108 7.85 28.85 -9.27
CA ASP A 108 6.56 28.63 -8.62
C ASP A 108 6.55 27.47 -7.60
N TYR A 109 7.66 26.75 -7.44
CA TYR A 109 7.74 25.59 -6.54
C TYR A 109 8.92 25.74 -5.55
N LYS A 110 8.60 26.08 -4.30
CA LYS A 110 9.58 26.40 -3.25
C LYS A 110 10.01 25.21 -2.38
N LYS A 111 9.75 23.97 -2.81
CA LYS A 111 10.14 22.75 -2.09
C LYS A 111 11.22 21.97 -2.88
N PRO A 112 12.08 21.19 -2.21
CA PRO A 112 13.02 20.30 -2.88
C PRO A 112 12.30 19.29 -3.80
N LEU A 113 12.78 19.16 -5.04
CA LEU A 113 12.27 18.18 -6.02
C LEU A 113 13.36 17.11 -6.29
N PRO A 114 13.25 15.90 -5.72
CA PRO A 114 14.23 14.84 -5.94
C PRO A 114 14.07 14.16 -7.31
N PRO A 115 15.12 13.54 -7.86
CA PRO A 115 15.02 12.73 -9.06
C PRO A 115 14.09 11.52 -8.89
N CYS A 116 13.42 11.12 -9.97
CA CYS A 116 12.60 9.92 -9.98
C CYS A 116 13.43 8.66 -9.68
N ARG A 117 12.87 7.71 -8.93
CA ARG A 117 13.54 6.42 -8.59
C ARG A 117 14.04 5.66 -9.83
N SER A 118 13.30 5.72 -10.94
CA SER A 118 13.68 5.07 -12.20
C SER A 118 14.98 5.63 -12.81
N VAL A 119 15.25 6.91 -12.60
CA VAL A 119 16.47 7.62 -13.04
C VAL A 119 17.64 7.34 -12.10
N CYS A 120 17.35 6.92 -10.87
CA CYS A 120 18.29 6.66 -9.77
C CYS A 120 18.67 5.18 -9.62
N ASN A 121 18.33 4.33 -10.60
CA ASN A 121 18.54 2.88 -10.47
C ASN A 121 20.05 2.53 -10.60
N PRO A 122 20.70 1.98 -9.55
CA PRO A 122 22.13 1.67 -9.60
C PRO A 122 22.49 0.64 -10.68
N ASP A 123 21.60 -0.32 -10.95
CA ASP A 123 21.80 -1.37 -11.97
C ASP A 123 21.92 -0.80 -13.39
N THR A 124 21.36 0.39 -13.63
CA THR A 124 21.35 1.03 -14.95
C THR A 124 22.33 2.20 -15.05
N LEU A 125 22.87 2.70 -13.93
CA LEU A 125 23.72 3.90 -13.92
C LEU A 125 25.23 3.60 -13.99
N CYS A 126 25.61 2.33 -14.11
CA CYS A 126 27.02 1.88 -14.16
C CYS A 126 27.87 2.28 -12.94
N MET A 127 27.24 2.63 -11.82
CA MET A 127 27.94 3.18 -10.65
C MET A 127 28.58 2.12 -9.76
N ASP A 128 28.31 0.83 -10.00
CA ASP A 128 28.80 -0.30 -9.19
C ASP A 128 30.03 -1.02 -9.77
N TYR A 129 30.84 -0.36 -10.61
CA TYR A 129 32.04 -1.01 -11.17
C TYR A 129 33.17 -1.12 -10.13
N ASN A 130 33.08 -2.15 -9.29
CA ASN A 130 34.07 -2.45 -8.26
C ASN A 130 35.31 -3.12 -8.89
N ARG A 131 36.37 -2.37 -9.15
CA ARG A 131 37.63 -2.88 -9.72
C ARG A 131 38.56 -3.44 -8.63
N THR A 132 38.12 -4.47 -7.92
CA THR A 132 38.97 -5.19 -6.94
C THR A 132 39.32 -6.62 -7.33
N ASP A 133 38.61 -7.26 -8.28
CA ASP A 133 39.04 -8.56 -8.81
C ASP A 133 39.75 -8.41 -10.16
N SER A 134 41.08 -8.42 -10.10
CA SER A 134 41.94 -8.55 -11.27
C SER A 134 41.93 -9.99 -11.79
N THR A 135 40.81 -10.43 -12.37
CA THR A 135 40.76 -11.48 -13.42
C THR A 135 39.33 -11.57 -13.95
N THR A 136 39.11 -11.05 -15.16
CA THR A 136 38.19 -11.52 -16.23
C THR A 136 37.68 -10.30 -17.04
N VAL A 137 38.10 -10.26 -18.31
CA VAL A 137 37.55 -9.54 -19.48
C VAL A 137 36.80 -8.21 -19.22
N SER A 138 37.44 -7.10 -19.61
CA SER A 138 36.77 -5.80 -19.82
C SER A 138 35.52 -5.93 -20.71
N PRO A 139 34.41 -5.22 -20.44
CA PRO A 139 33.30 -5.20 -21.38
C PRO A 139 33.79 -4.57 -22.69
N VAL A 140 33.65 -5.34 -23.77
CA VAL A 140 34.07 -4.96 -25.11
C VAL A 140 33.25 -3.75 -25.56
N LEU A 141 33.94 -2.64 -25.75
CA LEU A 141 33.49 -1.49 -26.50
C LEU A 141 33.18 -1.92 -27.95
N SER A 142 31.91 -2.08 -28.30
CA SER A 142 31.51 -2.27 -29.70
C SER A 142 31.73 -0.97 -30.47
N LYS A 143 32.85 -0.92 -31.21
CA LYS A 143 33.21 0.17 -32.13
C LYS A 143 32.32 0.09 -33.39
N PRO A 144 31.85 1.22 -33.96
CA PRO A 144 31.14 1.20 -35.24
C PRO A 144 32.13 1.04 -36.38
N THR A 145 32.04 -0.06 -37.13
CA THR A 145 32.82 -0.27 -38.36
C THR A 145 32.19 0.47 -39.54
N ASN A 146 32.87 1.54 -39.98
CA ASN A 146 32.73 2.14 -41.31
C ASN A 146 33.40 1.25 -42.36
N HIS A 147 32.70 0.93 -43.47
CA HIS A 147 33.26 0.87 -44.83
C HIS A 147 32.18 0.62 -45.92
N PRO A 148 32.44 0.98 -47.19
CA PRO A 148 31.73 2.06 -47.88
C PRO A 148 30.70 1.57 -48.92
N GLY A 149 29.71 2.43 -49.17
CA GLY A 149 28.62 2.20 -50.10
C GLY A 149 29.04 2.16 -51.58
N LYS A 150 28.29 1.36 -52.33
CA LYS A 150 28.06 1.55 -53.77
C LYS A 150 26.55 1.66 -53.98
N GLY A 151 26.12 2.80 -54.50
CA GLY A 151 24.72 3.15 -54.71
C GLY A 151 24.10 2.50 -55.94
N TYR A 152 22.78 2.56 -56.01
CA TYR A 152 22.05 2.48 -57.27
C TYR A 152 20.68 3.16 -57.16
N ASN A 153 20.35 3.91 -58.21
CA ASN A 153 19.16 4.76 -58.38
C ASN A 153 17.88 3.97 -58.72
N PRO A 154 16.68 4.56 -58.50
CA PRO A 154 15.40 3.89 -58.65
C PRO A 154 14.78 4.08 -60.04
N SER A 155 14.02 3.08 -60.54
CA SER A 155 12.65 3.26 -61.07
C SER A 155 12.12 2.09 -61.93
N LYS A 156 10.83 1.76 -61.70
CA LYS A 156 9.78 1.22 -62.63
C LYS A 156 9.99 -0.23 -63.14
N THR A 157 9.03 -1.18 -63.19
CA THR A 157 7.55 -1.15 -63.33
C THR A 157 6.96 -2.59 -63.17
N LYS A 158 5.88 -2.75 -62.38
CA LYS A 158 4.65 -3.64 -62.50
C LYS A 158 4.76 -5.17 -62.90
N PRO A 159 3.67 -6.00 -62.85
CA PRO A 159 3.10 -6.63 -61.63
C PRO A 159 2.67 -8.13 -61.80
N SER A 160 2.75 -9.01 -60.79
CA SER A 160 1.85 -10.18 -60.65
C SER A 160 1.99 -10.90 -59.29
N ARG A 161 0.84 -11.25 -58.70
CA ARG A 161 0.60 -12.07 -57.49
C ARG A 161 0.74 -13.59 -57.80
N PRO A 162 0.56 -14.53 -56.85
CA PRO A 162 0.72 -14.48 -55.39
C PRO A 162 1.48 -15.72 -54.82
N GLY A 163 2.24 -15.56 -53.74
CA GLY A 163 2.80 -16.71 -53.01
C GLY A 163 3.34 -16.34 -51.64
N ALA A 164 2.60 -16.76 -50.60
CA ALA A 164 2.97 -16.88 -49.17
C ALA A 164 3.83 -15.77 -48.51
N PRO A 165 3.29 -14.99 -47.55
CA PRO A 165 4.15 -14.26 -46.62
C PRO A 165 4.60 -15.22 -45.49
N GLY A 166 5.84 -15.71 -45.61
CA GLY A 166 6.62 -16.09 -44.44
C GLY A 166 6.68 -14.91 -43.47
N LYS A 167 6.45 -15.19 -42.19
CA LYS A 167 6.32 -14.19 -41.12
C LYS A 167 7.59 -13.33 -41.06
N TYR A 168 7.49 -12.10 -41.56
CA TYR A 168 8.40 -11.02 -41.24
C TYR A 168 8.31 -10.81 -39.72
N LYS A 169 9.38 -11.12 -38.98
CA LYS A 169 9.49 -10.68 -37.59
C LYS A 169 9.64 -9.16 -37.66
N PRO A 170 8.69 -8.35 -37.16
CA PRO A 170 8.90 -6.92 -37.10
C PRO A 170 10.15 -6.66 -36.23
N PRO A 171 10.92 -5.59 -36.52
CA PRO A 171 11.96 -5.14 -35.60
C PRO A 171 11.31 -4.99 -34.22
N ALA A 172 12.00 -5.51 -33.20
CA ALA A 172 11.53 -5.52 -31.81
C ALA A 172 10.91 -4.16 -31.48
N ALA A 173 9.64 -4.19 -31.08
CA ALA A 173 8.94 -2.99 -30.64
C ALA A 173 9.76 -2.30 -29.52
N PRO A 174 9.80 -0.96 -29.48
CA PRO A 174 10.33 -0.25 -28.33
C PRO A 174 9.42 -0.56 -27.13
N CYS A 175 9.99 -1.20 -26.11
CA CYS A 175 9.32 -1.65 -24.87
C CYS A 175 8.12 -2.59 -25.09
N GLU A 176 8.27 -3.90 -24.88
CA GLU A 176 7.11 -4.65 -24.37
C GLU A 176 6.95 -4.27 -22.88
N PRO A 177 5.87 -3.55 -22.51
CA PRO A 177 5.72 -3.03 -21.17
C PRO A 177 5.09 -4.12 -20.28
N GLY A 178 5.91 -5.04 -19.78
CA GLY A 178 5.48 -5.90 -18.68
C GLY A 178 5.43 -5.08 -17.39
N CYS A 179 4.24 -4.90 -16.81
CA CYS A 179 4.13 -4.36 -15.46
C CYS A 179 4.80 -5.31 -14.47
N LYS A 180 5.74 -4.81 -13.67
CA LYS A 180 6.45 -5.60 -12.65
C LYS A 180 5.99 -5.20 -11.26
N CYS A 181 5.91 -6.17 -10.35
CA CYS A 181 5.72 -5.88 -8.94
C CYS A 181 7.01 -5.24 -8.41
N LEU A 182 6.90 -4.02 -7.90
CA LEU A 182 8.02 -3.26 -7.33
C LEU A 182 7.72 -2.98 -5.87
N GLU A 183 8.78 -2.83 -5.08
CA GLU A 183 8.66 -2.33 -3.72
C GLU A 183 7.92 -0.98 -3.72
N PRO A 184 7.02 -0.72 -2.74
CA PRO A 184 6.87 -1.43 -1.46
C PRO A 184 5.96 -2.67 -1.50
N MET A 185 5.49 -3.09 -2.69
CA MET A 185 4.70 -4.30 -2.85
C MET A 185 5.61 -5.54 -2.84
N VAL A 186 5.06 -6.67 -2.39
CA VAL A 186 5.84 -7.90 -2.15
C VAL A 186 5.72 -8.83 -3.36
N PRO A 187 6.80 -9.08 -4.12
CA PRO A 187 6.76 -9.95 -5.29
C PRO A 187 6.75 -11.44 -4.89
N VAL A 188 5.76 -12.17 -5.37
CA VAL A 188 5.61 -13.62 -5.12
C VAL A 188 6.26 -14.40 -6.27
N ASN A 189 7.58 -14.52 -6.25
CA ASN A 189 8.35 -15.07 -7.38
C ASN A 189 8.56 -16.59 -7.33
N THR A 190 8.11 -17.25 -6.26
CA THR A 190 8.41 -18.67 -6.03
C THR A 190 7.16 -19.53 -6.22
N ASP A 191 7.21 -20.48 -7.14
CA ASP A 191 6.13 -21.46 -7.39
C ASP A 191 5.74 -22.29 -6.15
N ARG A 192 6.63 -22.37 -5.16
CA ARG A 192 6.39 -23.04 -3.87
C ARG A 192 5.48 -22.24 -2.93
N HIS A 193 5.27 -20.95 -3.20
CA HIS A 193 4.44 -20.10 -2.36
C HIS A 193 2.95 -20.37 -2.62
N PRO A 194 2.11 -20.55 -1.58
CA PRO A 194 0.67 -20.84 -1.76
C PRO A 194 -0.10 -19.81 -2.60
N LEU A 195 0.41 -18.57 -2.62
CA LEU A 195 -0.18 -17.43 -3.34
C LEU A 195 0.29 -17.31 -4.80
N TYR A 196 1.21 -18.15 -5.26
CA TYR A 196 1.71 -18.10 -6.63
C TYR A 196 0.57 -18.33 -7.64
N ASN A 197 0.45 -17.43 -8.62
CA ASN A 197 -0.64 -17.26 -9.59
C ASN A 197 -2.04 -17.07 -9.01
N ARG A 198 -2.18 -16.78 -7.71
CA ARG A 198 -3.48 -16.58 -7.04
C ARG A 198 -3.70 -15.15 -6.57
N VAL A 199 -2.63 -14.42 -6.25
CA VAL A 199 -2.72 -13.00 -5.90
C VAL A 199 -2.46 -12.08 -7.08
N LYS A 200 -3.20 -10.97 -7.10
CA LYS A 200 -3.02 -9.88 -8.06
C LYS A 200 -3.26 -8.53 -7.36
N THR A 201 -2.42 -7.56 -7.67
CA THR A 201 -2.62 -6.16 -7.27
C THR A 201 -2.82 -5.34 -8.53
N GLY A 202 -4.03 -4.80 -8.70
CA GLY A 202 -4.44 -4.17 -9.96
C GLY A 202 -4.43 -5.17 -11.12
N GLN A 203 -3.54 -4.95 -12.10
CA GLN A 203 -3.35 -5.82 -13.26
C GLN A 203 -2.08 -6.69 -13.17
N ILE A 204 -1.35 -6.63 -12.06
CA ILE A 204 -0.07 -7.33 -11.88
C ILE A 204 -0.31 -8.61 -11.07
N THR A 205 -0.07 -9.76 -11.70
CA THR A 205 -0.10 -11.07 -11.02
C THR A 205 1.13 -11.25 -10.14
N ASN A 206 1.03 -12.13 -9.12
CA ASN A 206 2.14 -12.44 -8.22
C ASN A 206 2.69 -11.21 -7.49
N CYS A 207 1.82 -10.26 -7.19
CA CYS A 207 2.14 -9.06 -6.45
C CYS A 207 1.21 -8.98 -5.25
N ALA A 208 1.77 -9.09 -4.05
CA ALA A 208 1.03 -9.07 -2.80
C ALA A 208 1.16 -7.70 -2.11
N MET A 209 0.13 -7.33 -1.36
CA MET A 209 0.15 -6.17 -0.49
C MET A 209 1.01 -6.47 0.75
N PRO A 210 1.88 -5.54 1.17
CA PRO A 210 2.64 -5.69 2.41
C PRO A 210 1.71 -5.73 3.63
N CYS A 211 2.20 -6.30 4.73
CA CYS A 211 1.45 -6.43 5.99
C CYS A 211 0.93 -5.08 6.52
N HIS A 212 1.74 -4.04 6.37
CA HIS A 212 1.35 -2.68 6.70
C HIS A 212 1.20 -1.83 5.43
N ASN A 213 0.14 -1.06 5.35
CA ASN A 213 -0.16 -0.26 4.17
C ASN A 213 0.94 0.79 3.89
N PRO A 214 1.57 0.78 2.69
CA PRO A 214 2.74 1.61 2.42
C PRO A 214 2.42 3.10 2.26
N TYR A 215 1.14 3.46 2.10
CA TYR A 215 0.72 4.85 1.93
C TYR A 215 0.54 5.61 3.24
N PHE A 216 0.52 4.90 4.38
CA PHE A 216 0.37 5.50 5.70
C PHE A 216 1.67 5.47 6.48
N THR A 217 1.99 6.60 7.11
CA THR A 217 3.10 6.76 8.05
C THR A 217 2.87 5.99 9.35
N HIS A 218 3.93 5.80 10.15
CA HIS A 218 3.80 5.16 11.47
C HIS A 218 2.85 5.91 12.40
N ASP A 219 2.85 7.24 12.37
CA ASP A 219 1.98 8.07 13.21
C ASP A 219 0.51 7.94 12.83
N GLU A 220 0.18 7.88 11.53
CA GLU A 220 -1.20 7.68 11.04
C GLU A 220 -1.74 6.29 11.40
N ARG A 221 -0.87 5.28 11.36
CA ARG A 221 -1.21 3.92 11.81
C ARG A 221 -1.43 3.88 13.32
N ALA A 222 -0.57 4.54 14.10
CA ALA A 222 -0.72 4.63 15.55
C ALA A 222 -1.99 5.39 15.94
N PHE A 223 -2.31 6.48 15.25
CA PHE A 223 -3.55 7.22 15.41
C PHE A 223 -4.76 6.33 15.13
N THR A 224 -4.73 5.56 14.04
CA THR A 224 -5.79 4.62 13.67
C THR A 224 -5.99 3.53 14.74
N ALA A 225 -4.89 2.93 15.21
CA ALA A 225 -4.93 1.92 16.27
C ALA A 225 -5.48 2.49 17.59
N PHE A 226 -5.07 3.70 17.97
CA PHE A 226 -5.61 4.42 19.12
C PHE A 226 -7.11 4.67 18.99
N TRP A 227 -7.55 5.14 17.81
CA TRP A 227 -8.96 5.46 17.57
C TRP A 227 -9.85 4.21 17.63
N ILE A 228 -9.44 3.13 16.95
CA ILE A 228 -10.14 1.84 17.03
C ILE A 228 -10.17 1.33 18.47
N GLY A 229 -9.07 1.48 19.22
CA GLY A 229 -9.00 1.11 20.63
C GLY A 229 -9.94 1.87 21.54
N LEU A 230 -9.97 3.20 21.42
CA LEU A 230 -10.85 4.04 22.23
C LEU A 230 -12.32 3.67 22.00
N TRP A 231 -12.76 3.60 20.74
CA TRP A 231 -14.15 3.32 20.42
C TRP A 231 -14.58 1.89 20.74
N SER A 232 -13.69 0.91 20.55
CA SER A 232 -13.99 -0.47 20.95
C SER A 232 -14.20 -0.57 22.47
N VAL A 233 -13.31 -0.01 23.29
CA VAL A 233 -13.46 -0.05 24.76
C VAL A 233 -14.74 0.65 25.22
N LEU A 234 -15.04 1.85 24.71
CA LEU A 234 -16.28 2.56 25.03
C LEU A 234 -17.53 1.78 24.62
N CYS A 235 -17.49 1.16 23.42
CA CYS A 235 -18.57 0.30 22.95
C CYS A 235 -18.73 -0.94 23.85
N PHE A 236 -17.64 -1.58 24.28
CA PHE A 236 -17.68 -2.73 25.16
C PHE A 236 -18.31 -2.39 26.50
N VAL A 237 -17.85 -1.34 27.17
CA VAL A 237 -18.36 -0.94 28.50
C VAL A 237 -19.85 -0.60 28.44
N SER A 238 -20.26 0.19 27.44
CA SER A 238 -21.67 0.58 27.28
C SER A 238 -22.58 -0.60 26.96
N THR A 239 -22.19 -1.46 26.01
CA THR A 239 -23.00 -2.63 25.63
C THR A 239 -23.02 -3.69 26.72
N PHE A 240 -21.91 -3.91 27.43
CA PHE A 240 -21.85 -4.81 28.58
C PHE A 240 -22.80 -4.36 29.68
N ALA A 241 -22.85 -3.06 30.01
CA ALA A 241 -23.78 -2.53 31.00
C ALA A 241 -25.25 -2.79 30.61
N THR A 242 -25.61 -2.58 29.33
CA THR A 242 -26.95 -2.86 28.82
C THR A 242 -27.31 -4.35 28.92
N VAL A 243 -26.41 -5.23 28.49
CA VAL A 243 -26.62 -6.69 28.55
C VAL A 243 -26.71 -7.15 30.01
N ALA A 244 -25.83 -6.69 30.89
CA ALA A 244 -25.85 -7.02 32.32
C ALA A 244 -27.15 -6.57 32.99
N THR A 245 -27.65 -5.36 32.67
CA THR A 245 -28.94 -4.85 33.18
C THR A 245 -30.10 -5.77 32.79
N PHE A 246 -30.11 -6.25 31.54
CA PHE A 246 -31.11 -7.22 31.09
C PHE A 246 -30.98 -8.58 31.79
N LEU A 247 -29.75 -9.08 31.99
CA LEU A 247 -29.55 -10.36 32.68
C LEU A 247 -30.00 -10.32 34.15
N ILE A 248 -29.95 -9.14 34.79
CA ILE A 248 -30.45 -8.93 36.15
C ILE A 248 -31.99 -8.93 36.19
N ASP A 249 -32.64 -8.27 35.23
CA ASP A 249 -34.10 -8.17 35.14
C ASP A 249 -34.58 -8.34 33.69
N MET A 250 -34.83 -9.61 33.32
CA MET A 250 -35.25 -9.98 31.97
C MET A 250 -36.73 -9.65 31.69
N GLU A 251 -37.57 -9.58 32.73
CA GLU A 251 -39.02 -9.36 32.56
C GLU A 251 -39.36 -7.91 32.24
N ARG A 252 -38.46 -6.99 32.60
CA ARG A 252 -38.59 -5.56 32.33
C ARG A 252 -38.66 -5.22 30.85
N PHE A 253 -37.94 -5.93 30.00
CA PHE A 253 -37.78 -5.59 28.58
C PHE A 253 -38.66 -6.44 27.67
N LYS A 254 -39.87 -5.95 27.41
CA LYS A 254 -40.81 -6.57 26.48
C LYS A 254 -40.60 -6.05 25.05
N TYR A 255 -41.19 -6.73 24.06
CA TYR A 255 -41.31 -6.12 22.73
C TYR A 255 -42.13 -4.83 22.85
N PRO A 256 -41.82 -3.79 22.05
CA PRO A 256 -40.87 -3.75 20.92
C PRO A 256 -39.43 -3.35 21.29
N GLU A 257 -39.10 -3.17 22.57
CA GLU A 257 -37.78 -2.69 23.03
C GLU A 257 -36.73 -3.81 23.15
N ARG A 258 -37.18 -5.05 23.35
CA ARG A 258 -36.33 -6.24 23.51
C ARG A 258 -35.23 -6.43 22.44
N PRO A 259 -35.42 -6.13 21.14
CA PRO A 259 -34.36 -6.17 20.13
C PRO A 259 -33.10 -5.34 20.45
N ILE A 260 -33.22 -4.26 21.23
CA ILE A 260 -32.08 -3.40 21.63
C ILE A 260 -31.03 -4.20 22.42
N ILE A 261 -31.48 -5.17 23.21
CA ILE A 261 -30.59 -6.02 24.01
C ILE A 261 -29.75 -6.94 23.11
N PHE A 262 -30.38 -7.57 22.11
CA PHE A 262 -29.67 -8.42 21.16
C PHE A 262 -28.72 -7.61 20.27
N LEU A 263 -29.13 -6.41 19.88
CA LEU A 263 -28.26 -5.47 19.17
C LEU A 263 -27.02 -5.12 20.01
N SER A 264 -27.21 -4.81 21.29
CA SER A 264 -26.13 -4.52 22.23
C SER A 264 -25.21 -5.72 22.44
N ALA A 265 -25.77 -6.93 22.57
CA ALA A 265 -24.98 -8.17 22.66
C ALA A 265 -24.13 -8.39 21.40
N CYS A 266 -24.67 -8.13 20.19
CA CYS A 266 -23.88 -8.22 18.95
C CYS A 266 -22.71 -7.23 18.96
N TYR A 267 -22.95 -5.96 19.31
CA TYR A 267 -21.89 -4.96 19.37
C TYR A 267 -20.86 -5.22 20.47
N MET A 268 -21.25 -5.87 21.57
CA MET A 268 -20.31 -6.34 22.59
C MET A 268 -19.31 -7.33 21.98
N PHE A 269 -19.77 -8.32 21.20
CA PHE A 269 -18.88 -9.28 20.52
C PHE A 269 -18.06 -8.65 19.38
N VAL A 270 -18.63 -7.73 18.61
CA VAL A 270 -17.87 -6.96 17.61
C VAL A 270 -16.74 -6.19 18.28
N SER A 271 -17.01 -5.53 19.41
CA SER A 271 -15.99 -4.84 20.19
C SER A 271 -14.90 -5.79 20.71
N ILE A 272 -15.29 -6.97 21.23
CA ILE A 272 -14.33 -8.01 21.62
C ILE A 272 -13.42 -8.37 20.44
N GLY A 273 -13.93 -8.47 19.20
CA GLY A 273 -13.11 -8.70 18.01
C GLY A 273 -11.99 -7.67 17.81
N TYR A 274 -12.33 -6.39 17.95
CA TYR A 274 -11.34 -5.30 17.89
C TYR A 274 -10.37 -5.32 19.09
N ILE A 275 -10.85 -5.64 20.29
CA ILE A 275 -9.99 -5.75 21.49
C ILE A 275 -9.00 -6.92 21.35
N VAL A 276 -9.45 -8.06 20.83
CA VAL A 276 -8.59 -9.21 20.52
C VAL A 276 -7.47 -8.79 19.58
N ARG A 277 -7.77 -7.99 18.55
CA ARG A 277 -6.74 -7.39 17.69
C ARG A 277 -5.74 -6.60 18.55
N LEU A 278 -6.19 -5.66 19.37
CA LEU A 278 -5.30 -4.77 20.13
C LEU A 278 -4.35 -5.54 21.04
N ILE A 279 -4.85 -6.60 21.68
CA ILE A 279 -4.06 -7.44 22.59
C ILE A 279 -3.10 -8.35 21.81
N ALA A 280 -3.56 -8.95 20.71
CA ALA A 280 -2.76 -9.92 19.96
C ALA A 280 -1.66 -9.25 19.11
N GLY A 281 -1.92 -8.05 18.59
CA GLY A 281 -1.04 -7.33 17.66
C GLY A 281 -1.51 -7.40 16.20
N HIS A 282 -0.99 -6.52 15.35
CA HIS A 282 -1.37 -6.39 13.93
C HIS A 282 -0.97 -7.64 13.16
N GLU A 283 0.29 -7.98 13.35
CA GLU A 283 1.03 -8.96 12.56
C GLU A 283 0.47 -10.35 12.80
N LYS A 284 0.11 -10.66 14.05
CA LYS A 284 -0.45 -11.98 14.44
C LYS A 284 -1.88 -12.22 13.95
N VAL A 285 -2.64 -11.15 13.70
CA VAL A 285 -4.04 -11.25 13.29
C VAL A 285 -4.18 -11.15 11.78
N ALA A 286 -3.60 -10.12 11.16
CA ALA A 286 -3.89 -9.79 9.77
C ALA A 286 -2.76 -10.16 8.78
N CYS A 287 -1.60 -10.58 9.26
CA CYS A 287 -0.44 -10.84 8.41
C CYS A 287 -0.01 -12.30 8.43
N ASN A 288 0.67 -12.71 7.36
CA ASN A 288 1.33 -13.99 7.27
C ASN A 288 2.81 -13.80 6.95
N ARG A 289 3.66 -14.62 7.57
CA ARG A 289 5.10 -14.62 7.36
C ARG A 289 5.51 -16.00 6.86
N GLU A 290 5.81 -16.10 5.57
CA GLU A 290 6.12 -17.35 4.89
C GLU A 290 7.33 -17.14 3.97
N PHE A 291 8.29 -18.08 3.99
CA PHE A 291 9.55 -17.98 3.21
C PHE A 291 10.25 -16.60 3.24
N ASP A 292 10.38 -16.01 4.43
CA ASP A 292 10.97 -14.67 4.67
C ASP A 292 10.27 -13.50 3.96
N MET A 293 9.05 -13.70 3.48
CA MET A 293 8.17 -12.65 2.97
C MET A 293 7.06 -12.37 3.99
N GLU A 294 6.87 -11.10 4.32
CA GLU A 294 5.78 -10.64 5.19
C GLU A 294 4.74 -9.89 4.36
N HIS A 295 3.54 -10.44 4.27
CA HIS A 295 2.44 -9.88 3.48
C HIS A 295 1.11 -9.97 4.24
N ILE A 296 0.09 -9.25 3.77
CA ILE A 296 -1.25 -9.34 4.35
C ILE A 296 -1.87 -10.73 4.11
N HIS A 297 -2.77 -11.17 4.96
CA HIS A 297 -3.47 -12.43 4.80
C HIS A 297 -4.45 -12.39 3.61
N TYR A 298 -4.48 -13.43 2.77
CA TYR A 298 -5.29 -13.48 1.53
C TYR A 298 -6.26 -14.67 1.44
N GLU A 299 -6.14 -15.66 2.32
CA GLU A 299 -6.97 -16.87 2.28
C GLU A 299 -7.14 -17.39 3.69
N THR A 300 -8.26 -18.04 3.99
CA THR A 300 -8.60 -18.58 5.32
C THR A 300 -7.64 -19.70 5.81
N THR A 301 -6.63 -20.07 5.02
CA THR A 301 -5.53 -20.94 5.43
C THR A 301 -4.54 -20.15 6.28
N GLY A 302 -4.71 -20.17 7.61
CA GLY A 302 -3.94 -19.30 8.49
C GLY A 302 -4.09 -19.55 10.00
N PRO A 303 -3.56 -18.62 10.82
CA PRO A 303 -3.69 -18.65 12.27
C PRO A 303 -5.15 -18.60 12.69
N ALA A 304 -5.52 -19.40 13.69
CA ALA A 304 -6.87 -19.40 14.26
C ALA A 304 -7.36 -17.99 14.68
N LEU A 305 -6.44 -17.07 15.01
CA LEU A 305 -6.76 -15.70 15.41
C LEU A 305 -7.45 -14.89 14.32
N CYS A 306 -7.01 -15.01 13.06
CA CYS A 306 -7.63 -14.29 11.94
C CYS A 306 -9.10 -14.70 11.78
N THR A 307 -9.37 -16.01 11.78
CA THR A 307 -10.73 -16.56 11.70
C THR A 307 -11.58 -16.17 12.91
N VAL A 308 -11.01 -16.16 14.12
CA VAL A 308 -11.73 -15.72 15.33
C VAL A 308 -12.13 -14.25 15.24
N VAL A 309 -11.22 -13.36 14.84
CA VAL A 309 -11.52 -11.93 14.66
C VAL A 309 -12.56 -11.73 13.56
N PHE A 310 -12.43 -12.45 12.44
CA PHE A 310 -13.44 -12.45 11.38
C PHE A 310 -14.83 -12.84 11.91
N LEU A 311 -14.95 -13.94 12.66
CA LEU A 311 -16.23 -14.38 13.21
C LEU A 311 -16.80 -13.36 14.20
N LEU A 312 -15.97 -12.80 15.09
CA LEU A 312 -16.41 -11.80 16.05
C LEU A 312 -16.94 -10.52 15.37
N ILE A 313 -16.30 -10.07 14.30
CA ILE A 313 -16.66 -8.80 13.63
C ILE A 313 -17.75 -9.04 12.56
N TYR A 314 -17.57 -10.02 11.68
CA TYR A 314 -18.47 -10.26 10.55
C TYR A 314 -19.80 -10.87 10.95
N PHE A 315 -19.79 -11.99 11.69
CA PHE A 315 -21.04 -12.69 12.06
C PHE A 315 -21.93 -11.79 12.91
N PHE A 316 -21.38 -11.20 13.97
CA PHE A 316 -22.14 -10.34 14.86
C PHE A 316 -22.47 -8.99 14.23
N GLY A 317 -21.62 -8.46 13.34
CA GLY A 317 -21.95 -7.27 12.55
C GLY A 317 -23.13 -7.51 11.59
N MET A 318 -23.19 -8.67 10.94
CA MET A 318 -24.33 -9.02 10.08
C MET A 318 -25.60 -9.31 10.89
N ALA A 319 -25.46 -9.95 12.05
CA ALA A 319 -26.56 -10.16 12.97
C ALA A 319 -27.11 -8.83 13.52
N SER A 320 -26.24 -7.86 13.84
CA SER A 320 -26.67 -6.55 14.33
C SER A 320 -27.47 -5.78 13.27
N SER A 321 -27.07 -5.85 12.00
CA SER A 321 -27.84 -5.26 10.89
C SER A 321 -29.26 -5.85 10.78
N ILE A 322 -29.43 -7.16 10.98
CA ILE A 322 -30.76 -7.79 10.97
C ILE A 322 -31.57 -7.41 12.23
N TRP A 323 -30.93 -7.36 13.40
CA TRP A 323 -31.58 -6.90 14.63
C TRP A 323 -32.03 -5.44 14.55
N TRP A 324 -31.29 -4.60 13.82
CA TRP A 324 -31.70 -3.23 13.53
C TRP A 324 -33.00 -3.20 12.71
N VAL A 325 -33.10 -4.00 11.65
CA VAL A 325 -34.35 -4.11 10.86
C VAL A 325 -35.50 -4.65 11.70
N ILE A 326 -35.26 -5.66 12.56
CA ILE A 326 -36.27 -6.18 13.48
C ILE A 326 -36.73 -5.10 14.47
N LEU A 327 -35.80 -4.30 15.00
CA LEU A 327 -36.13 -3.17 15.88
C LEU A 327 -37.03 -2.16 15.14
N SER A 328 -36.66 -1.74 13.93
CA SER A 328 -37.47 -0.83 13.12
C SER A 328 -38.85 -1.39 12.79
N LEU A 329 -38.93 -2.68 12.42
CA LEU A 329 -40.20 -3.37 12.15
C LEU A 329 -41.09 -3.43 13.38
N THR A 330 -40.54 -3.83 14.53
CA THR A 330 -41.32 -3.95 15.77
C THR A 330 -41.77 -2.59 16.30
N TRP A 331 -40.97 -1.54 16.12
CA TRP A 331 -41.38 -0.15 16.35
C TRP A 331 -42.52 0.29 15.41
N PHE A 332 -42.42 -0.02 14.12
CA PHE A 332 -43.49 0.28 13.16
C PHE A 332 -44.80 -0.45 13.51
N LEU A 333 -44.72 -1.73 13.86
CA LEU A 333 -45.90 -2.51 14.27
C LEU A 333 -46.54 -1.95 15.54
N ALA A 334 -45.73 -1.58 16.53
CA ALA A 334 -46.23 -1.01 17.78
C ALA A 334 -46.81 0.40 17.60
N ALA A 335 -46.06 1.33 16.99
CA ALA A 335 -46.46 2.73 16.89
C ALA A 335 -47.41 3.01 15.71
N GLY A 336 -47.16 2.41 14.55
CA GLY A 336 -47.94 2.62 13.32
C GLY A 336 -49.18 1.74 13.26
N MET A 337 -49.01 0.44 13.49
CA MET A 337 -50.10 -0.55 13.38
C MET A 337 -50.81 -0.81 14.72
N LYS A 338 -50.34 -0.21 15.82
CA LYS A 338 -50.91 -0.34 17.18
C LYS A 338 -50.97 -1.78 17.70
N TRP A 339 -50.01 -2.62 17.30
CA TRP A 339 -49.91 -3.98 17.82
C TRP A 339 -49.52 -3.98 19.29
N GLY A 340 -50.16 -4.83 20.08
CA GLY A 340 -49.78 -5.08 21.48
C GLY A 340 -48.49 -5.89 21.59
N ASN A 341 -47.83 -5.80 22.76
CA ASN A 341 -46.55 -6.47 23.01
C ASN A 341 -46.63 -7.99 22.87
N GLU A 342 -47.75 -8.61 23.27
CA GLU A 342 -47.99 -10.05 23.16
C GLU A 342 -48.14 -10.51 21.70
N ALA A 343 -48.82 -9.71 20.88
CA ALA A 343 -48.97 -9.99 19.46
C ALA A 343 -47.61 -10.00 18.75
N ILE A 344 -46.75 -9.01 19.01
CA ILE A 344 -45.39 -8.97 18.46
C ILE A 344 -44.54 -10.14 19.03
N ALA A 345 -44.64 -10.40 20.33
CA ALA A 345 -43.87 -11.46 20.98
C ALA A 345 -44.19 -12.86 20.43
N SER A 346 -45.42 -13.10 19.95
CA SER A 346 -45.80 -14.36 19.31
C SER A 346 -44.96 -14.71 18.07
N TYR A 347 -44.38 -13.71 17.40
CA TYR A 347 -43.52 -13.89 16.22
C TYR A 347 -42.02 -13.93 16.55
N SER A 348 -41.64 -13.83 17.83
CA SER A 348 -40.24 -13.74 18.27
C SER A 348 -39.34 -14.85 17.73
N GLN A 349 -39.87 -16.08 17.58
CA GLN A 349 -39.13 -17.21 17.02
C GLN A 349 -38.64 -16.94 15.59
N TYR A 350 -39.45 -16.31 14.75
CA TYR A 350 -39.08 -15.96 13.37
C TYR A 350 -38.01 -14.88 13.33
N PHE A 351 -38.10 -13.90 14.23
CA PHE A 351 -37.08 -12.84 14.36
C PHE A 351 -35.72 -13.43 14.72
N HIS A 352 -35.68 -14.31 15.71
CA HIS A 352 -34.45 -15.02 16.10
C HIS A 352 -33.92 -15.93 15.00
N LEU A 353 -34.80 -16.69 14.33
CA LEU A 353 -34.40 -17.56 13.23
C LEU A 353 -33.72 -16.76 12.12
N ALA A 354 -34.31 -15.65 11.68
CA ALA A 354 -33.74 -14.80 10.65
C ALA A 354 -32.41 -14.17 11.10
N ALA A 355 -32.37 -13.59 12.29
CA ALA A 355 -31.20 -12.88 12.83
C ALA A 355 -29.97 -13.77 13.04
N TRP A 356 -30.15 -15.07 13.26
CA TRP A 356 -29.03 -15.99 13.48
C TRP A 356 -28.72 -16.86 12.27
N LEU A 357 -29.74 -17.36 11.56
CA LEU A 357 -29.52 -18.26 10.43
C LEU A 357 -28.88 -17.54 9.23
N ILE A 358 -29.34 -16.32 8.91
CA ILE A 358 -28.83 -15.57 7.75
C ILE A 358 -27.33 -15.25 7.93
N PRO A 359 -26.87 -14.66 9.06
CA PRO A 359 -25.44 -14.43 9.27
C PRO A 359 -24.63 -15.72 9.36
N SER A 360 -25.20 -16.80 9.90
CA SER A 360 -24.54 -18.12 9.95
C SER A 360 -24.26 -18.64 8.54
N MET A 361 -25.28 -18.69 7.68
CA MET A 361 -25.13 -19.15 6.29
C MET A 361 -24.11 -18.29 5.54
N LYS A 362 -24.16 -16.96 5.71
CA LYS A 362 -23.18 -16.05 5.10
C LYS A 362 -21.76 -16.32 5.59
N SER A 363 -21.56 -16.47 6.90
CA SER A 363 -20.24 -16.71 7.47
C SER A 363 -19.67 -18.05 7.01
N ILE A 364 -20.50 -19.10 6.97
CA ILE A 364 -20.12 -20.42 6.43
C ILE A 364 -19.75 -20.31 4.95
N ALA A 365 -20.53 -19.58 4.14
CA ALA A 365 -20.22 -19.40 2.73
C ALA A 365 -18.87 -18.69 2.52
N VAL A 366 -18.60 -17.63 3.29
CA VAL A 366 -17.31 -16.91 3.23
C VAL A 366 -16.14 -17.83 3.59
N LEU A 367 -16.27 -18.62 4.66
CA LEU A 367 -15.24 -19.57 5.08
C LEU A 367 -15.05 -20.70 4.08
N ALA A 368 -16.14 -21.26 3.53
CA ALA A 368 -16.09 -22.32 2.53
C ALA A 368 -15.42 -21.88 1.22
N LEU A 369 -15.56 -20.61 0.87
CA LEU A 369 -14.90 -20.00 -0.29
C LEU A 369 -13.48 -19.51 0.02
N SER A 370 -13.02 -19.65 1.27
CA SER A 370 -11.73 -19.14 1.75
C SER A 370 -11.51 -17.64 1.51
N SER A 371 -12.60 -16.87 1.53
CA SER A 371 -12.63 -15.44 1.15
C SER A 371 -12.34 -14.48 2.33
N VAL A 372 -11.70 -14.96 3.40
CA VAL A 372 -11.32 -14.14 4.55
C VAL A 372 -9.91 -13.61 4.34
N ASP A 373 -9.78 -12.28 4.37
CA ASP A 373 -8.55 -11.57 4.08
C ASP A 373 -8.21 -10.57 5.19
N GLY A 374 -6.92 -10.31 5.40
CA GLY A 374 -6.44 -9.29 6.32
C GLY A 374 -6.64 -7.87 5.79
N ASP A 375 -6.84 -6.94 6.70
CA ASP A 375 -6.83 -5.51 6.42
C ASP A 375 -5.51 -4.87 6.88
N SER A 376 -4.82 -4.22 5.94
CA SER A 376 -3.48 -3.62 6.17
C SER A 376 -3.49 -2.35 7.03
N VAL A 377 -4.66 -1.78 7.33
CA VAL A 377 -4.81 -0.52 8.06
C VAL A 377 -5.32 -0.76 9.48
N ALA A 378 -6.47 -1.41 9.63
CA ALA A 378 -7.08 -1.78 10.91
C ALA A 378 -6.44 -3.02 11.54
N GLY A 379 -5.77 -3.87 10.75
CA GLY A 379 -5.12 -5.07 11.26
C GLY A 379 -6.08 -6.16 11.70
N ILE A 380 -7.29 -6.19 11.16
CA ILE A 380 -8.31 -7.22 11.41
C ILE A 380 -8.45 -8.15 10.20
N CYS A 381 -9.16 -9.25 10.37
CA CYS A 381 -9.59 -10.09 9.26
C CYS A 381 -11.06 -9.88 8.92
N TYR A 382 -11.36 -9.71 7.63
CA TYR A 382 -12.69 -9.48 7.12
C TYR A 382 -12.83 -10.04 5.70
N VAL A 383 -14.05 -10.10 5.17
CA VAL A 383 -14.27 -10.54 3.79
C VAL A 383 -14.20 -9.36 2.82
N GLY A 384 -13.47 -9.52 1.74
CA GLY A 384 -13.45 -8.55 0.64
C GLY A 384 -12.51 -7.36 0.84
N ASN A 385 -11.59 -7.41 1.82
CA ASN A 385 -10.55 -6.39 1.95
C ASN A 385 -9.63 -6.36 0.72
N GLN A 386 -9.30 -7.53 0.17
CA GLN A 386 -8.40 -7.66 -0.97
C GLN A 386 -9.12 -8.03 -2.28
N ASN A 387 -10.44 -8.27 -2.23
CA ASN A 387 -11.24 -8.70 -3.37
C ASN A 387 -12.58 -7.94 -3.45
N LEU A 388 -12.72 -7.11 -4.49
CA LEU A 388 -13.90 -6.27 -4.70
C LEU A 388 -15.19 -7.07 -4.98
N ASP A 389 -15.08 -8.25 -5.60
CA ASP A 389 -16.26 -9.08 -5.88
C ASP A 389 -16.79 -9.68 -4.58
N ASN A 390 -15.89 -10.14 -3.70
CA ASN A 390 -16.24 -10.61 -2.37
C ASN A 390 -16.84 -9.47 -1.52
N LEU A 391 -16.27 -8.25 -1.57
CA LEU A 391 -16.80 -7.09 -0.86
C LEU A 391 -18.23 -6.75 -1.33
N ARG A 392 -18.44 -6.69 -2.65
CA ARG A 392 -19.75 -6.41 -3.23
C ARG A 392 -20.78 -7.48 -2.87
N GLY A 393 -20.40 -8.75 -2.98
CA GLY A 393 -21.32 -9.88 -2.75
C GLY A 393 -21.65 -10.14 -1.28
N PHE A 394 -20.65 -10.16 -0.40
CA PHE A 394 -20.84 -10.57 1.00
C PHE A 394 -21.14 -9.43 1.96
N VAL A 395 -20.82 -8.19 1.58
CA VAL A 395 -20.95 -7.01 2.46
C VAL A 395 -21.95 -6.03 1.88
N LEU A 396 -21.65 -5.43 0.72
CA LEU A 396 -22.44 -4.31 0.20
C LEU A 396 -23.85 -4.72 -0.23
N ALA A 397 -23.99 -5.77 -1.05
CA ALA A 397 -25.31 -6.18 -1.53
C ALA A 397 -26.29 -6.55 -0.38
N PRO A 398 -25.88 -7.32 0.65
CA PRO A 398 -26.72 -7.56 1.82
C PRO A 398 -27.07 -6.28 2.59
N LEU A 399 -26.13 -5.36 2.78
CA LEU A 399 -26.41 -4.09 3.47
C LEU A 399 -27.39 -3.23 2.67
N VAL A 400 -27.23 -3.16 1.35
CA VAL A 400 -28.18 -2.46 0.47
C VAL A 400 -29.58 -3.05 0.63
N ILE A 401 -29.73 -4.38 0.58
CA ILE A 401 -31.04 -5.05 0.75
C ILE A 401 -31.65 -4.78 2.14
N ILE A 402 -30.81 -4.71 3.18
CA ILE A 402 -31.25 -4.47 4.57
C ILE A 402 -31.69 -3.01 4.80
N TYR A 403 -31.03 -2.05 4.14
CA TYR A 403 -31.23 -0.62 4.36
C TYR A 403 -31.96 0.12 3.23
N SER A 404 -32.31 -0.56 2.13
CA SER A 404 -33.23 -0.07 1.09
C SER A 404 -34.67 -0.27 1.50
#